data_AF-A0A7D7MEQ7-F1
#
_entry.id   AF-A0A7D7MEQ7-F1
#
_cell.length_a   1.000
_cell.length_b   1.000
_cell.length_c   1.000
_cell.angle_alpha   90.00
_cell.angle_beta   90.00
_cell.angle_gamma   90.00
#
_symmetry.space_group_name_H-M   'P 1'
#
loop_
_entity.id
_entity.type
_entity.pdbx_description
1 polymer ?
#
loop_
_entity_poly.entity_id
_entity_poly.type
_entity_poly.pdbx_seq_one_letter_code
_entity_poly.pdbx_strand_id
1 'polypeptide(L)'
;MGTVSYYETDYSWVWEIAGFIGAVVLAIAGFGWLLRRILGVERKKWFSPSSNFVNGFHEKVNNYFRWGNLALYVVTLAVFGFQKGALYFMVLTILIGGIQELFNAYMEKKHANNPNAYKYTLLHYPASMVILISCAGAFFPEMIDAFIKQLS
;
A
#
# COMPACT_ATOMS: atom_id res chain seq x y z
N MET A 1 13.83 -15.98 50.92
CA MET A 1 12.65 -15.38 50.26
C MET A 1 13.09 -14.94 48.88
N GLY A 2 12.65 -15.65 47.83
CA GLY A 2 12.95 -15.27 46.44
C GLY A 2 11.99 -14.17 46.01
N THR A 3 12.53 -13.01 45.65
CA THR A 3 11.76 -11.92 45.06
C THR A 3 11.33 -12.35 43.65
N VAL A 4 10.02 -12.56 43.45
CA VAL A 4 9.45 -12.78 42.12
C VAL A 4 9.54 -11.45 41.39
N SER A 5 10.44 -11.38 40.40
CA SER A 5 10.54 -10.25 39.48
C SER A 5 9.38 -10.33 38.50
N TYR A 6 8.39 -9.45 38.64
CA TYR A 6 7.38 -9.27 37.62
C TYR A 6 8.04 -8.58 36.43
N TYR A 7 8.14 -9.27 35.30
CA TYR A 7 8.47 -8.62 34.04
C TYR A 7 7.26 -7.75 33.67
N GLU A 8 7.37 -6.43 33.87
CA GLU A 8 6.44 -5.49 33.26
C GLU A 8 6.69 -5.51 31.75
N THR A 9 5.79 -6.15 31.01
CA THR A 9 5.82 -6.14 29.55
C THR A 9 5.48 -4.73 29.07
N ASP A 10 6.43 -4.07 28.41
CA ASP A 10 6.19 -2.77 27.77
C ASP A 10 5.33 -2.95 26.51
N TYR A 11 4.17 -2.28 26.48
CA TYR A 11 3.21 -2.30 25.38
C TYR A 11 3.24 -1.02 24.53
N SER A 12 4.24 -0.15 24.73
CA SER A 12 4.47 1.08 23.96
C SER A 12 4.40 0.87 22.44
N TRP A 13 4.99 -0.23 21.93
CA TRP A 13 5.00 -0.62 20.52
C TRP A 13 3.60 -0.75 19.89
N VAL A 14 2.57 -1.12 20.67
CA VAL A 14 1.19 -1.23 20.18
C VAL A 14 0.66 0.15 19.79
N TRP A 15 0.97 1.16 20.60
CA TRP A 15 0.55 2.54 20.34
C TRP A 15 1.31 3.17 19.17
N GLU A 16 2.57 2.82 18.98
CA GLU A 16 3.35 3.23 17.80
C GLU A 16 2.75 2.65 16.52
N ILE A 17 2.42 1.35 16.51
CA ILE A 17 1.75 0.70 15.38
C ILE A 17 0.37 1.32 15.14
N ALA A 18 -0.43 1.52 16.19
CA ALA A 18 -1.75 2.13 16.08
C ALA A 18 -1.67 3.57 15.54
N GLY A 19 -0.69 4.35 16.02
CA GLY A 19 -0.41 5.70 15.57
C GLY A 19 0.01 5.73 14.10
N PHE A 20 0.91 4.83 13.69
CA PHE A 20 1.33 4.68 12.30
C PHE A 20 0.15 4.35 11.39
N ILE A 21 -0.63 3.31 11.72
CA ILE A 21 -1.81 2.90 10.93
C ILE A 21 -2.81 4.06 10.84
N GLY A 22 -3.11 4.70 11.98
CA GLY A 22 -4.01 5.84 12.05
C GLY A 22 -3.54 7.00 11.16
N ALA A 23 -2.28 7.38 11.27
CA ALA A 23 -1.68 8.47 10.48
C ALA A 23 -1.73 8.17 8.98
N VAL A 24 -1.31 6.97 8.56
CA VAL A 24 -1.33 6.55 7.15
C VAL A 24 -2.74 6.55 6.59
N VAL A 25 -3.69 5.93 7.30
CA VAL A 25 -5.09 5.83 6.84
C VAL A 25 -5.70 7.22 6.71
N LEU A 26 -5.53 8.08 7.73
CA LEU A 26 -6.07 9.45 7.71
C LEU A 26 -5.45 10.29 6.60
N ALA A 27 -4.13 10.24 6.42
CA ALA A 27 -3.42 11.01 5.41
C ALA A 27 -3.81 10.56 3.99
N ILE A 28 -3.81 9.25 3.71
CA ILE A 28 -4.20 8.73 2.39
C ILE A 28 -5.68 9.00 2.12
N ALA A 29 -6.57 8.76 3.08
CA ALA A 29 -8.01 9.00 2.90
C ALA A 29 -8.31 10.49 2.71
N GLY A 30 -7.67 11.36 3.50
CA GLY A 30 -7.81 12.81 3.41
C GLY A 30 -7.30 13.35 2.07
N PHE A 31 -6.10 12.96 1.67
CA PHE A 31 -5.54 13.32 0.36
C PHE A 31 -6.41 12.81 -0.79
N GLY A 32 -6.84 11.55 -0.73
CA GLY A 32 -7.72 10.96 -1.73
C GLY A 32 -9.08 11.65 -1.83
N TRP A 33 -9.66 12.07 -0.70
CA TRP A 33 -10.88 12.87 -0.67
C TRP A 33 -10.69 14.23 -1.34
N LEU A 34 -9.61 14.95 -0.98
CA LEU A 34 -9.29 16.25 -1.56
C LEU A 34 -9.07 16.15 -3.08
N LEU A 35 -8.28 15.17 -3.51
CA LEU A 35 -7.96 14.96 -4.93
C LEU A 35 -9.21 14.63 -5.75
N ARG A 36 -10.13 13.81 -5.22
CA ARG A 36 -11.43 13.54 -5.85
C ARG A 36 -12.27 14.80 -5.98
N ARG A 37 -12.27 15.64 -4.94
CA ARG A 37 -13.01 16.92 -4.95
C ARG A 37 -12.49 17.87 -6.02
N ILE A 38 -11.16 17.97 -6.17
CA ILE A 38 -10.52 18.83 -7.18
C ILE A 38 -10.77 18.30 -8.61
N LEU A 39 -10.68 16.99 -8.81
CA LEU A 39 -10.78 16.38 -10.14
C LEU A 39 -12.23 16.07 -10.57
N GLY A 40 -13.20 16.25 -9.68
CA GLY A 40 -14.59 15.90 -9.93
C GLY A 40 -14.80 14.40 -10.14
N VAL A 41 -14.02 13.55 -9.45
CA VAL A 41 -14.08 12.09 -9.58
C VAL A 41 -14.96 11.52 -8.48
N GLU A 42 -15.96 10.72 -8.86
CA GLU A 42 -16.85 10.09 -7.91
C GLU A 42 -16.14 9.02 -7.07
N ARG A 43 -16.57 8.88 -5.81
CA ARG A 43 -16.07 7.83 -4.94
C ARG A 43 -16.54 6.48 -5.47
N LYS A 44 -15.58 5.71 -5.99
CA LYS A 44 -15.76 4.27 -6.25
C LYS A 44 -16.21 3.57 -4.97
N LYS A 45 -17.20 2.66 -5.07
CA LYS A 45 -17.72 1.90 -3.93
C LYS A 45 -16.62 0.97 -3.42
N TRP A 46 -16.29 1.08 -2.14
CA TRP A 46 -15.16 0.34 -1.51
C TRP A 46 -15.39 -1.18 -1.44
N PHE A 47 -16.65 -1.64 -1.54
CA PHE A 47 -17.03 -3.04 -1.31
C PHE A 47 -17.83 -3.67 -2.46
N SER A 48 -17.80 -3.11 -3.67
CA SER A 48 -18.46 -3.77 -4.81
C SER A 48 -17.44 -4.62 -5.58
N PRO A 49 -17.63 -5.95 -5.68
CA PRO A 49 -16.67 -6.84 -6.34
C PRO A 49 -16.43 -6.51 -7.82
N SER A 50 -17.40 -5.91 -8.52
CA SER A 50 -17.33 -5.60 -9.95
C SER A 50 -17.46 -4.12 -10.33
N SER A 51 -17.71 -3.18 -9.40
CA SER A 51 -18.15 -1.82 -9.80
C SER A 51 -17.03 -0.84 -10.16
N ASN A 52 -15.77 -1.26 -10.11
CA ASN A 52 -14.62 -0.35 -10.18
C ASN A 52 -13.77 -0.54 -11.43
N PHE A 53 -14.06 -1.57 -12.23
CA PHE A 53 -13.43 -1.84 -13.50
C PHE A 53 -14.24 -1.22 -14.64
N VAL A 54 -13.54 -0.69 -15.64
CA VAL A 54 -14.16 -0.06 -16.81
C VAL A 54 -14.72 -1.08 -17.81
N ASN A 55 -14.23 -2.33 -17.77
CA ASN A 55 -14.69 -3.46 -18.59
C ASN A 55 -14.16 -4.79 -18.03
N GLY A 56 -14.61 -5.92 -18.61
CA GLY A 56 -14.19 -7.25 -18.16
C GLY A 56 -12.71 -7.59 -18.42
N PHE A 57 -12.06 -6.93 -19.40
CA PHE A 57 -10.62 -7.09 -19.60
C PHE A 57 -9.82 -6.46 -18.45
N HIS A 58 -10.20 -5.26 -18.03
CA HIS A 58 -9.62 -4.58 -16.87
C HIS A 58 -9.74 -5.44 -15.61
N GLU A 59 -10.92 -6.02 -15.36
CA GLU A 59 -11.15 -6.93 -14.23
C GLU A 59 -10.24 -8.16 -14.27
N LYS A 60 -10.15 -8.82 -15.43
CA LYS A 60 -9.35 -10.04 -15.59
C LYS A 60 -7.86 -9.80 -15.31
N VAL A 61 -7.30 -8.71 -15.84
CA VAL A 61 -5.90 -8.34 -15.62
C VAL A 61 -5.64 -7.99 -14.15
N ASN A 62 -6.53 -7.23 -13.51
CA ASN A 62 -6.37 -6.91 -12.09
C ASN A 62 -6.48 -8.14 -11.17
N ASN A 63 -7.30 -9.13 -11.54
CA ASN A 63 -7.31 -10.41 -10.82
C ASN A 63 -5.99 -11.17 -10.99
N TYR A 64 -5.34 -11.13 -12.17
CA TYR A 64 -4.01 -11.71 -12.34
C TYR A 64 -2.96 -11.01 -11.47
N PHE A 65 -2.98 -9.68 -11.36
CA PHE A 65 -2.09 -8.98 -10.43
C PHE A 65 -2.34 -9.41 -8.98
N ARG A 66 -3.60 -9.58 -8.57
CA ARG A 66 -3.96 -9.96 -7.20
C ARG A 66 -3.45 -11.35 -6.81
N TRP A 67 -3.71 -12.34 -7.66
CA TRP A 67 -3.25 -13.71 -7.43
C TRP A 67 -1.74 -13.87 -7.69
N GLY A 68 -1.20 -13.12 -8.66
CA GLY A 68 0.23 -13.08 -8.96
C GLY A 68 1.05 -12.53 -7.79
N ASN A 69 0.61 -11.43 -7.18
CA ASN A 69 1.27 -10.88 -5.98
C ASN A 69 1.21 -11.85 -4.80
N LEU A 70 0.09 -12.55 -4.59
CA LEU A 70 0.00 -13.56 -3.54
C LEU A 70 0.95 -14.74 -3.80
N ALA A 71 1.02 -15.24 -5.03
CA ALA A 71 1.95 -16.31 -5.40
C ALA A 71 3.40 -15.86 -5.21
N LEU A 72 3.72 -14.64 -5.64
CA LEU A 72 5.04 -14.04 -5.47
C LEU A 72 5.42 -13.94 -3.99
N TYR A 73 4.50 -13.49 -3.13
CA TYR A 73 4.71 -13.44 -1.68
C TYR A 73 5.16 -14.79 -1.11
N VAL A 74 4.39 -15.84 -1.42
CA VAL A 74 4.66 -17.20 -0.93
C VAL A 74 6.02 -17.70 -1.43
N VAL A 75 6.34 -17.46 -2.71
CA VAL A 75 7.63 -17.86 -3.30
C VAL A 75 8.79 -17.10 -2.66
N THR A 76 8.66 -15.78 -2.47
CA THR A 76 9.72 -14.97 -1.87
C THR A 76 10.01 -15.41 -0.43
N LEU A 77 8.97 -15.71 0.35
CA LEU A 77 9.14 -16.26 1.70
C LEU A 77 9.79 -17.65 1.69
N ALA A 78 9.37 -18.53 0.78
CA ALA A 78 9.93 -19.88 0.65
C ALA A 78 11.41 -19.88 0.26
N VAL A 79 11.83 -18.97 -0.63
CA VAL A 79 13.20 -18.92 -1.17
C VAL A 79 14.16 -18.18 -0.24
N PHE A 80 13.74 -17.05 0.35
CA PHE A 80 14.64 -16.15 1.09
C PHE A 80 14.44 -16.18 2.61
N GLY A 81 13.48 -16.97 3.09
CA GLY A 81 13.09 -17.00 4.50
C GLY A 81 12.38 -15.71 4.95
N PHE A 82 11.86 -15.70 6.17
CA PHE A 82 11.01 -14.62 6.65
C PHE A 82 11.71 -13.25 6.71
N GLN A 83 12.95 -13.20 7.24
CA GLN A 83 13.65 -11.93 7.47
C GLN A 83 14.01 -11.19 6.18
N LYS A 84 14.66 -11.85 5.21
CA LYS A 84 15.03 -11.22 3.93
C LYS A 84 13.88 -11.24 2.93
N GLY A 85 13.05 -12.28 2.95
CA GLY A 85 11.93 -12.43 2.03
C GLY A 85 10.87 -11.35 2.21
N ALA A 86 10.59 -10.90 3.43
CA ALA A 86 9.66 -9.80 3.68
C ALA A 86 10.09 -8.49 3.00
N LEU A 87 11.39 -8.17 3.05
CA LEU A 87 11.94 -6.96 2.43
C LEU A 87 11.89 -7.03 0.90
N TYR A 88 12.35 -8.13 0.31
CA TYR A 88 12.27 -8.32 -1.14
C TYR A 88 10.83 -8.30 -1.64
N PHE A 89 9.93 -8.92 -0.88
CA PHE A 89 8.51 -8.88 -1.21
C PHE A 89 7.93 -7.46 -1.15
N MET A 90 8.31 -6.66 -0.15
CA MET A 90 7.87 -5.26 -0.05
C MET A 90 8.31 -4.46 -1.28
N VAL A 91 9.58 -4.54 -1.67
CA VAL A 91 10.09 -3.85 -2.87
C VAL A 91 9.38 -4.30 -4.13
N LEU A 92 9.22 -5.61 -4.32
CA LEU A 92 8.51 -6.17 -5.47
C LEU A 92 7.04 -5.74 -5.50
N THR A 93 6.38 -5.70 -4.35
CA THR A 93 4.98 -5.25 -4.23
C THR A 93 4.81 -3.79 -4.64
N ILE A 94 5.75 -2.92 -4.26
CA ILE A 94 5.73 -1.51 -4.69
C ILE A 94 5.91 -1.43 -6.21
N LEU A 95 6.88 -2.15 -6.79
CA LEU A 95 7.13 -2.14 -8.23
C LEU A 95 5.94 -2.67 -9.04
N ILE A 96 5.40 -3.82 -8.64
CA ILE A 96 4.24 -4.43 -9.31
C ILE A 96 3.00 -3.57 -9.11
N GLY A 97 2.80 -3.01 -7.92
CA GLY A 97 1.73 -2.07 -7.63
C GLY A 97 1.78 -0.84 -8.54
N GLY A 98 2.97 -0.29 -8.77
CA GLY A 98 3.16 0.82 -9.72
C GLY A 98 2.76 0.44 -11.15
N ILE A 99 3.17 -0.74 -11.63
CA ILE A 99 2.78 -1.25 -12.96
C ILE A 99 1.26 -1.44 -13.04
N GLN A 100 0.65 -2.01 -12.00
CA GLN A 100 -0.80 -2.22 -11.91
C GLN A 100 -1.55 -0.88 -11.97
N GLU A 101 -1.07 0.16 -11.28
CA GLU A 101 -1.72 1.46 -11.29
C GLU A 101 -1.54 2.23 -12.61
N LEU A 102 -0.41 2.05 -13.28
CA LEU A 102 -0.24 2.54 -14.66
C LEU A 102 -1.24 1.87 -15.61
N PHE A 103 -1.44 0.55 -15.47
CA PHE A 103 -2.46 -0.17 -16.23
C PHE A 103 -3.87 0.35 -15.92
N ASN A 104 -4.21 0.56 -14.64
CA ASN A 104 -5.49 1.12 -14.22
C ASN A 104 -5.72 2.49 -14.85
N ALA A 105 -4.73 3.39 -14.76
CA ALA A 105 -4.81 4.72 -15.35
C ALA A 105 -4.98 4.67 -16.87
N TYR A 106 -4.26 3.77 -17.56
CA TYR A 106 -4.43 3.58 -19.01
C TYR A 106 -5.85 3.14 -19.35
N MET A 107 -6.38 2.15 -18.63
CA MET A 107 -7.74 1.65 -18.84
C MET A 107 -8.80 2.72 -18.55
N GLU A 108 -8.62 3.49 -17.49
CA GLU A 108 -9.50 4.61 -17.15
C GLU A 108 -9.46 5.71 -18.20
N LYS A 109 -8.28 6.08 -18.69
CA LYS A 109 -8.13 7.10 -19.74
C LYS A 109 -8.88 6.71 -21.02
N LYS A 110 -8.89 5.41 -21.35
CA LYS A 110 -9.47 4.90 -22.59
C LYS A 110 -10.96 4.58 -22.49
N HIS A 111 -11.43 4.16 -21.31
CA HIS A 111 -12.75 3.54 -21.17
C HIS A 111 -13.60 4.11 -20.04
N ALA A 112 -13.08 4.98 -19.16
CA ALA A 112 -13.91 5.55 -18.10
C ALA A 112 -14.81 6.68 -18.65
N ASN A 113 -16.03 6.76 -18.11
CA ASN A 113 -16.95 7.85 -18.39
C ASN A 113 -16.43 9.22 -17.92
N ASN A 114 -15.64 9.23 -16.83
CA ASN A 114 -15.04 10.45 -16.29
C ASN A 114 -13.61 10.64 -16.85
N PRO A 115 -13.35 11.70 -17.64
CA PRO A 115 -12.05 11.92 -18.28
C PRO A 115 -10.93 12.26 -17.27
N ASN A 116 -11.25 12.62 -16.03
CA ASN A 116 -10.27 12.89 -14.99
C ASN A 116 -9.96 11.68 -14.10
N ALA A 117 -10.62 10.54 -14.29
CA ALA A 117 -10.41 9.34 -13.47
C ALA A 117 -8.95 8.88 -13.47
N TYR A 118 -8.32 8.81 -14.64
CA TYR A 118 -6.92 8.40 -14.76
C TYR A 118 -5.96 9.36 -14.05
N LYS A 119 -6.27 10.67 -13.99
CA LYS A 119 -5.47 11.67 -13.27
C LYS A 119 -5.51 11.42 -11.77
N TYR A 120 -6.67 11.03 -11.25
CA TYR A 120 -6.80 10.64 -9.84
C TYR A 120 -5.88 9.45 -9.57
N THR A 121 -5.95 8.40 -10.37
CA THR A 121 -5.13 7.18 -10.19
C THR A 121 -3.63 7.47 -10.25
N LEU A 122 -3.18 8.24 -11.25
CA LEU A 122 -1.76 8.61 -11.42
C LEU A 122 -1.22 9.50 -10.30
N LEU A 123 -2.06 10.32 -9.66
CA LEU A 123 -1.63 11.21 -8.58
C LEU A 123 -1.78 10.56 -7.21
N HIS A 124 -2.82 9.76 -7.03
CA HIS A 124 -3.15 9.16 -5.74
C HIS A 124 -2.15 8.09 -5.32
N TYR A 125 -1.71 7.23 -6.24
CA TYR A 125 -0.78 6.14 -5.91
C TYR A 125 0.62 6.64 -5.52
N PRO A 126 1.31 7.50 -6.29
CA PRO A 126 2.60 8.03 -5.87
C PRO A 126 2.50 8.83 -4.56
N ALA A 127 1.45 9.63 -4.40
CA ALA A 127 1.23 10.37 -3.16
C ALA A 127 1.01 9.43 -1.96
N SER A 128 0.26 8.34 -2.11
CA SER A 128 0.06 7.37 -1.03
C SER A 128 1.36 6.65 -0.66
N MET A 129 2.25 6.38 -1.63
CA MET A 129 3.58 5.82 -1.35
C MET A 129 4.46 6.81 -0.58
N VAL A 130 4.47 8.10 -0.98
CA VAL A 130 5.21 9.14 -0.26
C VAL A 130 4.70 9.28 1.17
N ILE A 131 3.38 9.29 1.36
CA ILE A 131 2.75 9.34 2.69
C ILE A 131 3.17 8.12 3.52
N LEU A 132 3.07 6.91 2.96
CA LEU A 132 3.40 5.66 3.65
C LEU A 132 4.87 5.64 4.10
N ILE A 133 5.80 5.99 3.21
CA ILE A 133 7.24 6.01 3.52
C ILE A 133 7.54 7.11 4.55
N SER A 134 6.92 8.28 4.42
CA SER A 134 7.11 9.39 5.36
C SER A 134 6.61 9.04 6.76
N CYS A 135 5.43 8.42 6.86
CA CYS A 135 4.90 7.91 8.12
C CYS A 135 5.78 6.78 8.67
N ALA A 136 6.28 5.87 7.83
CA ALA A 136 7.16 4.80 8.28
C ALA A 136 8.47 5.36 8.86
N GLY A 137 9.06 6.39 8.25
CA GLY A 137 10.24 7.07 8.80
C GLY A 137 9.98 7.85 10.08
N ALA A 138 8.78 8.43 10.25
CA ALA A 138 8.42 9.14 11.47
C ALA A 138 8.17 8.20 12.66
N PHE A 139 7.54 7.05 12.43
CA PHE A 139 7.17 6.11 13.50
C PHE A 139 8.21 5.00 13.71
N PHE A 140 8.97 4.63 12.68
CA PHE A 140 9.94 3.53 12.71
C PHE A 140 11.27 3.95 12.06
N PRO A 141 11.97 4.98 12.59
CA PRO A 141 13.20 5.49 11.99
C PRO A 141 14.29 4.42 11.86
N GLU A 142 14.47 3.58 12.89
CA GLU A 142 15.48 2.51 12.88
C GLU A 142 15.24 1.46 11.78
N MET A 143 13.98 1.19 11.46
CA MET A 143 13.61 0.28 10.36
C MET A 143 13.99 0.87 9.00
N ILE A 144 13.84 2.18 8.81
CA ILE A 144 14.25 2.87 7.57
C ILE A 144 15.76 2.86 7.44
N ASP A 145 16.50 3.13 8.51
CA ASP A 145 17.97 3.09 8.48
C ASP A 145 18.49 1.69 8.18
N ALA A 146 17.91 0.65 8.80
CA ALA A 146 18.23 -0.74 8.51
C ALA A 146 17.91 -1.10 7.05
N PHE A 147 16.78 -0.63 6.53
CA PHE A 147 16.38 -0.84 5.14
C PHE A 147 17.37 -0.22 4.15
N ILE A 148 17.77 1.04 4.37
CA ILE A 148 18.75 1.75 3.52
C ILE A 148 20.09 1.01 3.55
N LYS A 149 20.56 0.61 4.73
CA LYS A 149 21.83 -0.11 4.90
C LYS A 149 21.84 -1.48 4.21
N GLN A 150 20.69 -2.12 4.08
CA GLN A 150 20.59 -3.42 3.41
C GLN A 150 20.51 -3.31 1.88
N LEU A 151 20.21 -2.11 1.36
CA LEU A 151 20.19 -1.80 -0.07
C LEU A 151 21.51 -1.22 -0.61
N SER A 152 22.35 -0.66 0.27
CA SER A 152 23.70 -0.18 -0.04
C SER A 152 24.73 -1.30 -0.07
#